data_AF-A0A6P0X271-F1
#
_entry.id   AF-A0A6P0X271-F1
#
_cell.length_a   1.000
_cell.length_b   1.000
_cell.length_c   1.000
_cell.angle_alpha   90.00
_cell.angle_beta   90.00
_cell.angle_gamma   90.00
#
_symmetry.space_group_name_H-M   'P 1'
#
loop_
_entity.id
_entity.type
_entity.pdbx_description
1 polymer ?
#
loop_
_entity_poly.entity_id
_entity_poly.type
_entity_poly.pdbx_seq_one_letter_code
_entity_poly.pdbx_strand_id
1 'polypeptide(L)'
;MTNNQLTLLALLSLTLGWTSCTTINSNLPEASPQTSATTPQEIVRANEVRSLPGKLDNVPMFNSNSPEWVKKEGILLSTFPPEGKTVSTAHLNFPFQGKFTLFAHHFTHTPPNLQTLYLGVIVHNPSRQPVTLVVSEAASYLMEPDAPFQQQPTMRDNPDGEIYAGAGIRAVDNVLRGRRQQDFPPQLVIPPGKSRMLMNHPIPVGGLAKPINGRSSFLRLSSSIDTPRPKGAGILRS
;
A
#
# COMPACT_ATOMS: atom_id res chain seq x y z
N MET A 1 1.44 -1.28 33.07
CA MET A 1 0.76 -1.43 31.77
C MET A 1 1.56 -0.62 30.75
N THR A 2 2.43 -1.27 29.99
CA THR A 2 3.41 -0.60 29.11
C THR A 2 2.87 -0.54 27.68
N ASN A 3 2.62 0.66 27.19
CA ASN A 3 2.16 0.94 25.83
C ASN A 3 3.28 0.67 24.82
N ASN A 4 3.12 -0.39 24.02
CA ASN A 4 4.03 -0.78 22.93
C ASN A 4 3.33 -0.49 21.59
N GLN A 5 3.57 0.64 20.95
CA GLN A 5 2.66 1.14 19.91
C GLN A 5 3.40 1.58 18.65
N LEU A 6 3.59 0.70 17.67
CA LEU A 6 4.24 1.09 16.42
C LEU A 6 3.35 1.89 15.49
N THR A 7 3.85 3.01 14.94
CA THR A 7 3.03 3.92 14.11
C THR A 7 3.66 4.34 12.78
N LEU A 8 2.82 4.57 11.75
CA LEU A 8 3.19 4.82 10.32
C LEU A 8 2.84 6.20 9.71
N LEU A 9 3.75 6.78 8.90
CA LEU A 9 3.60 8.08 8.21
C LEU A 9 4.26 8.07 6.80
N ALA A 10 3.68 8.75 5.80
CA ALA A 10 4.27 8.95 4.46
C ALA A 10 4.14 10.43 4.03
N LEU A 11 5.14 11.07 3.41
CA LEU A 11 5.10 12.50 3.04
C LEU A 11 5.92 12.77 1.78
N LEU A 12 5.61 13.86 1.07
CA LEU A 12 6.49 14.58 0.12
C LEU A 12 5.92 16.00 -0.14
N SER A 13 6.66 16.89 -0.82
CA SER A 13 6.36 18.32 -1.01
C SER A 13 7.05 18.91 -2.27
N LEU A 14 6.38 19.75 -3.10
CA LEU A 14 6.63 21.20 -3.34
C LEU A 14 6.03 21.83 -4.66
N THR A 15 5.59 23.09 -4.48
CA THR A 15 5.49 24.31 -5.34
C THR A 15 5.00 24.30 -6.79
N LEU A 16 3.99 25.17 -7.03
CA LEU A 16 3.35 25.51 -8.29
C LEU A 16 3.98 26.72 -9.00
N GLY A 17 3.93 26.72 -10.33
CA GLY A 17 3.99 27.90 -11.19
C GLY A 17 2.90 27.80 -12.26
N TRP A 18 2.12 28.87 -12.43
CA TRP A 18 1.02 28.97 -13.39
C TRP A 18 1.42 29.84 -14.59
N THR A 19 0.95 29.49 -15.78
CA THR A 19 0.77 30.44 -16.89
C THR A 19 -0.44 30.05 -17.75
N SER A 20 -1.22 31.08 -18.10
CA SER A 20 -2.50 31.04 -18.81
C SER A 20 -2.33 30.97 -20.34
N CYS A 21 -3.34 30.43 -21.04
CA CYS A 21 -3.46 30.49 -22.50
C CYS A 21 -4.59 31.42 -22.94
N THR A 22 -4.30 32.19 -23.99
CA THR A 22 -5.15 33.13 -24.73
C THR A 22 -6.16 32.42 -25.64
N THR A 23 -7.28 33.10 -25.88
CA THR A 23 -8.45 32.69 -26.67
C THR A 23 -8.20 32.69 -28.17
N ILE A 24 -8.64 31.63 -28.86
CA ILE A 24 -8.79 31.59 -30.32
C ILE A 24 -10.27 31.38 -30.63
N ASN A 25 -10.80 32.29 -31.46
CA ASN A 25 -12.15 32.26 -32.01
C ASN A 25 -12.15 31.36 -33.26
N SER A 26 -13.08 30.41 -33.35
CA SER A 26 -13.32 29.63 -34.57
C SER A 26 -14.82 29.47 -34.80
N ASN A 27 -15.28 29.97 -35.95
CA ASN A 27 -16.59 29.68 -36.53
C ASN A 27 -16.79 28.16 -36.65
N LEU A 28 -17.84 27.64 -36.01
CA LEU A 28 -18.24 26.23 -36.09
C LEU A 28 -19.34 26.05 -37.15
N PRO A 29 -19.27 25.00 -37.99
CA PRO A 29 -20.41 24.59 -38.81
C PRO A 29 -21.52 23.97 -37.95
N GLU A 30 -22.76 24.19 -38.39
CA GLU A 30 -24.01 23.80 -37.73
C GLU A 30 -24.09 22.28 -37.49
N ALA A 31 -24.36 21.89 -36.24
CA ALA A 31 -24.36 20.51 -35.79
C ALA A 31 -25.54 19.71 -36.37
N SER A 32 -25.27 18.51 -36.89
CA SER A 32 -26.29 17.53 -37.25
C SER A 32 -27.15 17.16 -36.03
N PRO A 33 -28.45 16.83 -36.20
CA PRO A 33 -29.35 16.53 -35.10
C PRO A 33 -28.81 15.37 -34.26
N GLN A 34 -28.56 15.65 -32.98
CA GLN A 34 -28.14 14.65 -32.00
C GLN A 34 -29.20 13.54 -31.93
N THR A 35 -28.79 12.32 -32.24
CA THR A 35 -29.50 11.11 -31.84
C THR A 35 -29.78 11.17 -30.34
N SER A 36 -31.06 11.06 -29.98
CA SER A 36 -31.55 11.07 -28.60
C SER A 36 -30.73 10.09 -27.77
N ALA A 37 -29.98 10.59 -26.78
CA ALA A 37 -29.27 9.73 -25.85
C ALA A 37 -30.31 8.86 -25.12
N THR A 38 -30.27 7.55 -25.36
CA THR A 38 -31.16 6.60 -24.70
C THR A 38 -30.91 6.66 -23.20
N THR A 39 -31.97 6.85 -22.42
CA THR A 39 -31.88 6.88 -20.95
C THR A 39 -31.24 5.57 -20.47
N PRO A 40 -30.22 5.60 -19.59
CA PRO A 40 -29.59 4.38 -19.09
C PRO A 40 -30.64 3.43 -18.51
N GLN A 41 -30.74 2.23 -19.06
CA GLN A 41 -31.61 1.20 -18.50
C GLN A 41 -30.95 0.61 -17.26
N GLU A 42 -31.64 0.67 -16.12
CA GLU A 42 -31.23 -0.03 -14.91
C GLU A 42 -31.54 -1.53 -15.06
N ILE A 43 -30.50 -2.37 -15.06
CA ILE A 43 -30.64 -3.82 -15.10
C ILE A 43 -30.43 -4.36 -13.69
N VAL A 44 -31.52 -4.59 -12.96
CA VAL A 44 -31.48 -5.25 -11.64
C VAL A 44 -31.50 -6.76 -11.85
N ARG A 45 -30.42 -7.46 -11.47
CA ARG A 45 -30.39 -8.93 -11.43
C ARG A 45 -30.47 -9.40 -9.99
N ALA A 46 -31.44 -10.25 -9.68
CA ALA A 46 -31.48 -10.95 -8.41
C ALA A 46 -30.36 -11.99 -8.38
N ASN A 47 -29.40 -11.83 -7.47
CA ASN A 47 -28.32 -12.79 -7.22
C ASN A 47 -28.46 -13.34 -5.80
N GLU A 48 -28.13 -14.61 -5.61
CA GLU A 48 -28.04 -15.20 -4.28
C GLU A 48 -26.71 -14.79 -3.64
N VAL A 49 -26.76 -14.12 -2.49
CA VAL A 49 -25.57 -13.82 -1.69
C VAL A 49 -25.41 -14.93 -0.65
N ARG A 50 -24.40 -15.78 -0.82
CA ARG A 50 -24.05 -16.83 0.14
C ARG A 50 -22.93 -16.35 1.05
N SER A 51 -23.05 -16.61 2.35
CA SER A 51 -21.96 -16.36 3.29
C SER A 51 -20.77 -17.26 2.96
N LEU A 52 -19.56 -16.69 3.00
CA LEU A 52 -18.35 -17.51 2.97
C LEU A 52 -18.30 -18.37 4.25
N PRO A 53 -17.98 -19.67 4.15
CA PRO A 53 -17.80 -20.49 5.33
C PRO A 53 -16.59 -19.99 6.14
N GLY A 54 -16.72 -19.95 7.46
CA GLY A 54 -15.64 -19.57 8.37
C GLY A 54 -15.87 -18.23 9.09
N LYS A 55 -14.78 -17.69 9.65
CA LYS A 55 -14.76 -16.39 10.34
C LYS A 55 -13.50 -15.64 9.96
N LEU A 56 -13.55 -14.31 10.00
CA LEU A 56 -12.34 -13.49 9.97
C LEU A 56 -11.46 -13.84 11.17
N ASP A 57 -10.15 -13.84 10.96
CA ASP A 57 -9.21 -13.87 12.08
C ASP A 57 -9.16 -12.51 12.77
N ASN A 58 -8.42 -12.44 13.87
CA ASN A 58 -8.24 -11.22 14.65
C ASN A 58 -6.86 -10.58 14.41
N VAL A 59 -6.20 -10.88 13.29
CA VAL A 59 -4.89 -10.30 12.95
C VAL A 59 -5.13 -8.90 12.40
N PRO A 60 -4.60 -7.84 13.05
CA PRO A 60 -4.77 -6.48 12.55
C PRO A 60 -4.16 -6.30 11.16
N MET A 61 -4.83 -5.53 10.32
CA MET A 61 -4.37 -5.20 8.98
C MET A 61 -4.27 -3.69 8.83
N PHE A 62 -3.07 -3.20 8.52
CA PHE A 62 -2.90 -1.87 7.96
C PHE A 62 -3.30 -1.92 6.49
N ASN A 63 -4.47 -1.36 6.14
CA ASN A 63 -4.98 -1.38 4.77
C ASN A 63 -5.07 0.04 4.20
N SER A 64 -4.15 0.39 3.30
CA SER A 64 -4.11 1.68 2.61
C SER A 64 -4.48 1.50 1.14
N ASN A 65 -5.72 1.80 0.78
CA ASN A 65 -6.21 1.75 -0.61
C ASN A 65 -7.10 2.95 -0.96
N SER A 66 -7.09 4.00 -0.14
CA SER A 66 -7.92 5.19 -0.35
C SER A 66 -7.15 6.47 0.01
N PRO A 67 -7.05 7.45 -0.91
CA PRO A 67 -7.47 7.36 -2.30
C PRO A 67 -6.59 6.39 -3.11
N GLU A 68 -7.18 5.65 -4.04
CA GLU A 68 -6.43 4.75 -4.93
C GLU A 68 -5.55 5.56 -5.90
N TRP A 69 -6.12 6.60 -6.50
CA TRP A 69 -5.42 7.56 -7.36
C TRP A 69 -4.76 8.66 -6.54
N VAL A 70 -3.43 8.62 -6.46
CA VAL A 70 -2.61 9.62 -5.78
C VAL A 70 -2.14 10.68 -6.78
N LYS A 71 -2.60 11.92 -6.54
CA LYS A 71 -2.31 13.09 -7.39
C LYS A 71 -1.13 13.91 -6.87
N LYS A 72 -0.93 13.88 -5.56
CA LYS A 72 0.17 14.56 -4.86
C LYS A 72 0.63 13.68 -3.72
N GLU A 73 1.89 13.83 -3.39
CA GLU A 73 2.49 13.52 -2.11
C GLU A 73 1.67 13.83 -0.85
N GLY A 74 1.87 13.00 0.17
CA GLY A 74 1.29 13.19 1.48
C GLY A 74 1.15 11.88 2.25
N ILE A 75 0.50 11.99 3.40
CA ILE A 75 0.19 10.86 4.29
C ILE A 75 -1.12 10.25 3.83
N LEU A 76 -1.06 9.00 3.36
CA LEU A 76 -2.25 8.28 2.87
C LEU A 76 -3.02 7.63 4.02
N LEU A 77 -2.29 7.09 5.01
CA LEU A 77 -2.85 6.50 6.21
C LEU A 77 -1.84 6.64 7.35
N SER A 78 -2.32 6.99 8.54
CA SER A 78 -1.49 7.04 9.72
C SER A 78 -2.17 6.42 10.93
N THR A 79 -1.40 5.63 11.66
CA THR A 79 -1.80 5.10 12.97
C THR A 79 -1.12 5.80 14.14
N PHE A 80 -0.31 6.85 13.89
CA PHE A 80 0.37 7.64 14.92
C PHE A 80 -0.60 8.15 16.00
N PRO A 81 -0.10 8.41 17.22
CA PRO A 81 -0.86 9.19 18.16
C PRO A 81 -1.15 10.59 17.59
N PRO A 82 -2.35 11.16 17.81
CA PRO A 82 -2.75 12.44 17.25
C PRO A 82 -2.04 13.64 17.90
N GLU A 83 -1.40 13.45 19.06
CA GLU A 83 -0.76 14.51 19.83
C GLU A 83 0.39 15.15 19.04
N GLY A 84 0.38 16.49 18.99
CA GLY A 84 1.40 17.27 18.27
C GLY A 84 1.31 17.20 16.74
N LYS A 85 0.23 16.64 16.18
CA LYS A 85 -0.01 16.59 14.72
C LYS A 85 -0.89 17.76 14.27
N THR A 86 -0.59 18.33 13.11
CA THR A 86 -1.35 19.45 12.53
C THR A 86 -2.82 19.09 12.27
N VAL A 87 -3.08 17.86 11.83
CA VAL A 87 -4.44 17.34 11.59
C VAL A 87 -4.64 16.11 12.47
N SER A 88 -4.91 16.34 13.76
CA SER A 88 -5.03 15.27 14.77
C SER A 88 -6.03 14.17 14.38
N THR A 89 -7.14 14.53 13.74
CA THR A 89 -8.20 13.59 13.31
C THR A 89 -7.78 12.66 12.16
N ALA A 90 -6.66 12.92 11.48
CA ALA A 90 -6.16 12.08 10.38
C ALA A 90 -5.34 10.87 10.88
N HIS A 91 -5.22 10.69 12.20
CA HIS A 91 -4.39 9.66 12.81
C HIS A 91 -5.24 8.68 13.62
N LEU A 92 -5.18 7.39 13.27
CA LEU A 92 -6.02 6.35 13.85
C LEU A 92 -5.64 5.94 15.28
N ASN A 93 -4.50 6.40 15.80
CA ASN A 93 -4.00 6.08 17.13
C ASN A 93 -4.05 4.57 17.46
N PHE A 94 -3.49 3.74 16.58
CA PHE A 94 -3.59 2.28 16.65
C PHE A 94 -2.22 1.60 16.69
N PRO A 95 -1.94 0.74 17.70
CA PRO A 95 -0.69 0.00 17.80
C PRO A 95 -0.69 -1.21 16.91
N PHE A 96 0.47 -1.54 16.37
CA PHE A 96 0.74 -2.92 15.96
C PHE A 96 1.64 -3.64 16.97
N GLN A 97 1.09 -4.65 17.65
CA GLN A 97 1.76 -5.53 18.60
C GLN A 97 1.61 -6.99 18.17
N GLY A 98 2.68 -7.78 18.21
CA GLY A 98 2.63 -9.16 17.75
C GLY A 98 2.41 -9.22 16.24
N LYS A 99 1.60 -10.18 15.77
CA LYS A 99 1.36 -10.41 14.34
C LYS A 99 0.40 -9.38 13.76
N PHE A 100 0.71 -8.87 12.57
CA PHE A 100 -0.16 -8.02 11.78
C PHE A 100 0.18 -8.12 10.29
N THR A 101 -0.70 -7.61 9.43
CA THR A 101 -0.46 -7.50 8.00
C THR A 101 -0.46 -6.05 7.55
N LEU A 102 0.23 -5.78 6.45
CA LEU A 102 0.21 -4.49 5.78
C LEU A 102 -0.15 -4.72 4.32
N PHE A 103 -1.20 -4.05 3.84
CA PHE A 103 -1.50 -3.90 2.43
C PHE A 103 -1.54 -2.43 2.07
N ALA A 104 -0.87 -2.08 0.98
CA ALA A 104 -0.95 -0.76 0.40
C ALA A 104 -1.06 -0.88 -1.11
N HIS A 105 -2.06 -0.24 -1.70
CA HIS A 105 -2.27 -0.17 -3.14
C HIS A 105 -2.59 1.26 -3.52
N HIS A 106 -1.76 1.83 -4.39
CA HIS A 106 -1.97 3.17 -4.91
C HIS A 106 -1.38 3.28 -6.32
N PHE A 107 -1.99 4.11 -7.15
CA PHE A 107 -1.50 4.43 -8.48
C PHE A 107 -1.45 5.93 -8.73
N THR A 108 -0.73 6.31 -9.76
CA THR A 108 -0.70 7.67 -10.28
C THR A 108 -0.98 7.68 -11.78
N HIS A 109 -1.53 8.77 -12.25
CA HIS A 109 -1.95 8.97 -13.63
C HIS A 109 -1.53 10.37 -14.05
N THR A 110 -0.63 10.46 -15.03
CA THR A 110 -0.08 11.70 -15.58
C THR A 110 0.36 12.68 -14.49
N PRO A 111 1.24 12.27 -13.56
CA PRO A 111 1.76 13.19 -12.55
C PRO A 111 2.57 14.32 -13.24
N PRO A 112 2.63 15.53 -12.64
CA PRO A 112 3.37 16.65 -13.20
C PRO A 112 4.81 16.27 -13.56
N ASN A 113 5.27 16.69 -14.74
CA ASN A 113 6.62 16.44 -15.24
C ASN A 113 7.03 14.95 -15.24
N LEU A 114 6.06 14.02 -15.29
CA LEU A 114 6.29 12.57 -15.19
C LEU A 114 7.06 12.16 -13.92
N GLN A 115 6.90 12.91 -12.83
CA GLN A 115 7.60 12.64 -11.58
C GLN A 115 7.31 11.22 -11.07
N THR A 116 8.34 10.56 -10.56
CA THR A 116 8.19 9.26 -9.89
C THR A 116 7.71 9.50 -8.47
N LEU A 117 6.52 8.97 -8.14
CA LEU A 117 6.06 8.89 -6.76
C LEU A 117 6.65 7.66 -6.08
N TYR A 118 6.72 7.69 -4.75
CA TYR A 118 7.22 6.57 -3.95
C TYR A 118 6.16 6.13 -2.95
N LEU A 119 5.94 4.82 -2.84
CA LEU A 119 5.16 4.22 -1.77
C LEU A 119 6.09 3.94 -0.59
N GLY A 120 5.99 4.80 0.43
CA GLY A 120 6.81 4.75 1.63
C GLY A 120 6.05 4.20 2.84
N VAL A 121 6.76 3.44 3.67
CA VAL A 121 6.27 2.95 4.97
C VAL A 121 7.33 3.24 6.04
N ILE A 122 7.00 4.13 6.97
CA ILE A 122 7.86 4.46 8.13
C ILE A 122 7.31 3.79 9.37
N VAL A 123 8.11 3.07 10.14
CA VAL A 123 7.73 2.46 11.42
C VAL A 123 8.32 3.25 12.59
N HIS A 124 7.51 3.61 13.59
CA HIS A 124 7.96 4.33 14.80
C HIS A 124 7.81 3.50 16.07
N ASN A 125 8.84 3.40 16.91
CA ASN A 125 8.78 2.74 18.21
C ASN A 125 8.68 3.78 19.34
N PRO A 126 7.53 3.93 20.03
CA PRO A 126 7.36 4.87 21.14
C PRO A 126 7.78 4.28 22.48
N SER A 127 8.15 2.99 22.54
CA SER A 127 8.56 2.35 23.77
C SER A 127 9.97 2.77 24.17
N ARG A 128 10.35 2.43 25.41
CA ARG A 128 11.69 2.69 25.97
C ARG A 128 12.70 1.57 25.67
N GLN A 129 12.27 0.52 24.97
CA GLN A 129 13.12 -0.62 24.62
C GLN A 129 13.18 -0.77 23.10
N PRO A 130 14.26 -1.32 22.53
CA PRO A 130 14.27 -1.65 21.11
C PRO A 130 13.12 -2.61 20.77
N VAL A 131 12.50 -2.40 19.61
CA VAL A 131 11.50 -3.31 19.07
C VAL A 131 12.05 -3.91 17.79
N THR A 132 12.01 -5.24 17.71
CA THR A 132 12.30 -5.97 16.48
C THR A 132 11.00 -6.19 15.72
N LEU A 133 11.00 -5.76 14.46
CA LEU A 133 9.97 -6.06 13.50
C LEU A 133 10.46 -7.16 12.58
N VAL A 134 9.86 -8.35 12.67
CA VAL A 134 10.12 -9.46 11.76
C VAL A 134 9.24 -9.31 10.52
N VAL A 135 9.84 -9.47 9.34
CA VAL A 135 9.15 -9.50 8.05
C VAL A 135 9.20 -10.95 7.56
N SER A 136 8.17 -11.73 7.85
CA SER A 136 8.15 -13.16 7.48
C SER A 136 7.93 -13.34 5.98
N GLU A 137 6.96 -12.62 5.43
CA GLU A 137 6.61 -12.65 4.01
C GLU A 137 6.36 -11.22 3.53
N ALA A 138 6.78 -10.91 2.31
CA ALA A 138 6.62 -9.59 1.73
C ALA A 138 6.74 -9.64 0.22
N ALA A 139 5.82 -8.98 -0.45
CA ALA A 139 5.88 -8.78 -1.88
C ALA A 139 5.36 -7.39 -2.25
N SER A 140 5.98 -6.78 -3.25
CA SER A 140 5.64 -5.49 -3.82
C SER A 140 5.84 -5.55 -5.33
N TYR A 141 4.82 -5.17 -6.08
CA TYR A 141 4.82 -5.24 -7.53
C TYR A 141 4.32 -3.95 -8.14
N LEU A 142 4.94 -3.53 -9.25
CA LEU A 142 4.39 -2.52 -10.12
C LEU A 142 3.27 -3.08 -10.99
N MET A 143 2.36 -2.21 -11.42
CA MET A 143 1.41 -2.55 -12.49
C MET A 143 2.18 -2.78 -13.78
N GLU A 144 3.05 -1.84 -14.18
CA GLU A 144 3.96 -2.01 -15.32
C GLU A 144 5.42 -1.92 -14.84
N PRO A 145 6.31 -2.87 -15.21
CA PRO A 145 6.09 -4.01 -16.10
C PRO A 145 5.72 -5.32 -15.37
N ASP A 146 5.74 -5.34 -14.04
CA ASP A 146 5.80 -6.60 -13.29
C ASP A 146 4.49 -7.41 -13.34
N ALA A 147 3.36 -6.72 -13.21
CA ALA A 147 2.05 -7.35 -13.05
C ALA A 147 0.94 -6.53 -13.72
N PRO A 148 0.95 -6.43 -15.07
CA PRO A 148 -0.05 -5.68 -15.81
C PRO A 148 -1.45 -6.27 -15.61
N PHE A 149 -2.46 -5.42 -15.76
CA PHE A 149 -3.83 -5.91 -15.77
C PHE A 149 -4.09 -6.68 -17.07
N GLN A 150 -4.53 -7.92 -16.95
CA GLN A 150 -4.84 -8.78 -18.07
C GLN A 150 -6.18 -9.46 -17.81
N GLN A 151 -7.00 -9.60 -18.85
CA GLN A 151 -8.23 -10.37 -18.74
C GLN A 151 -7.89 -11.84 -18.56
N GLN A 152 -8.40 -12.44 -17.49
CA GLN A 152 -8.24 -13.87 -17.20
C GLN A 152 -9.58 -14.59 -17.34
N PRO A 153 -9.58 -15.90 -17.65
CA PRO A 153 -10.80 -16.70 -17.61
C PRO A 153 -11.41 -16.73 -16.20
N THR A 154 -12.71 -16.99 -16.12
CA THR A 154 -13.49 -16.89 -14.87
C THR A 154 -13.02 -17.83 -13.76
N MET A 155 -12.49 -19.00 -14.10
CA MET A 155 -11.84 -19.93 -13.17
C MET A 155 -10.66 -20.61 -13.85
N ARG A 156 -9.53 -20.71 -13.13
CA ARG A 156 -8.35 -21.50 -13.48
C ARG A 156 -7.59 -21.94 -12.24
N ASP A 157 -6.97 -23.11 -12.34
CA ASP A 157 -6.00 -23.55 -11.36
C ASP A 157 -4.73 -22.72 -11.46
N ASN A 158 -4.20 -22.29 -10.32
CA ASN A 158 -2.94 -21.52 -10.24
C ASN A 158 -1.98 -22.20 -9.25
N PRO A 159 -1.53 -23.44 -9.50
CA PRO A 159 -0.67 -24.16 -8.57
C PRO A 159 0.68 -23.46 -8.37
N ASP A 160 1.21 -22.82 -9.41
CA ASP A 160 2.55 -22.22 -9.41
C ASP A 160 2.56 -20.72 -9.06
N GLY A 161 1.40 -20.06 -9.01
CA GLY A 161 1.29 -18.62 -8.70
C GLY A 161 1.51 -17.69 -9.90
N GLU A 162 1.61 -18.24 -11.12
CA GLU A 162 1.91 -17.49 -12.35
C GLU A 162 0.67 -17.01 -13.13
N ILE A 163 -0.54 -17.30 -12.65
CA ILE A 163 -1.79 -16.73 -13.19
C ILE A 163 -2.26 -15.58 -12.31
N TYR A 164 -2.17 -14.36 -12.83
CA TYR A 164 -2.54 -13.13 -12.11
C TYR A 164 -2.98 -12.01 -13.07
N ALA A 165 -3.66 -11.00 -12.53
CA ALA A 165 -4.10 -9.81 -13.26
C ALA A 165 -3.99 -8.59 -12.34
N GLY A 166 -2.91 -7.82 -12.49
CA GLY A 166 -2.62 -6.69 -11.62
C GLY A 166 -1.68 -7.00 -10.45
N ALA A 167 -1.00 -5.95 -9.99
CA ALA A 167 -0.03 -6.02 -8.89
C ALA A 167 -0.61 -6.49 -7.55
N GLY A 168 -1.89 -6.21 -7.27
CA GLY A 168 -2.52 -6.54 -5.98
C GLY A 168 -2.59 -8.04 -5.75
N ILE A 169 -3.19 -8.75 -6.70
CA ILE A 169 -3.28 -10.22 -6.66
C ILE A 169 -1.90 -10.87 -6.72
N ARG A 170 -0.96 -10.33 -7.52
CA ARG A 170 0.42 -10.87 -7.60
C ARG A 170 1.17 -10.74 -6.27
N ALA A 171 1.02 -9.61 -5.57
CA ALA A 171 1.61 -9.43 -4.24
C ALA A 171 1.00 -10.37 -3.21
N VAL A 172 -0.33 -10.48 -3.19
CA VAL A 172 -1.06 -11.35 -2.24
C VAL A 172 -0.72 -12.82 -2.48
N ASP A 173 -0.78 -13.31 -3.72
CA ASP A 173 -0.49 -14.70 -4.05
C ASP A 173 0.91 -15.13 -3.59
N ASN A 174 1.95 -14.33 -3.84
CA ASN A 174 3.30 -14.65 -3.42
C ASN A 174 3.46 -14.69 -1.89
N VAL A 175 2.85 -13.76 -1.16
CA VAL A 175 2.89 -13.78 0.31
C VAL A 175 2.14 -14.98 0.88
N LEU A 176 0.99 -15.35 0.31
CA LEU A 176 0.25 -16.53 0.74
C LEU A 176 1.04 -17.82 0.50
N ARG A 177 1.95 -17.82 -0.48
CA ARG A 177 2.91 -18.90 -0.76
C ARG A 177 4.19 -18.86 0.09
N GLY A 178 4.24 -18.01 1.11
CA GLY A 178 5.40 -17.93 2.01
C GLY A 178 6.61 -17.19 1.41
N ARG A 179 6.43 -16.41 0.34
CA ARG A 179 7.55 -15.71 -0.30
C ARG A 179 7.83 -14.35 0.35
N ARG A 180 9.13 -14.05 0.49
CA ARG A 180 9.65 -12.73 0.82
C ARG A 180 10.62 -12.31 -0.29
N GLN A 181 10.30 -11.21 -0.98
CA GLN A 181 11.21 -10.62 -1.96
C GLN A 181 12.48 -10.10 -1.27
N GLN A 182 13.59 -10.08 -2.02
CA GLN A 182 14.93 -9.79 -1.48
C GLN A 182 15.12 -8.33 -1.03
N ASP A 183 14.34 -7.41 -1.59
CA ASP A 183 14.31 -5.99 -1.25
C ASP A 183 13.76 -5.72 0.17
N PHE A 184 12.99 -6.65 0.73
CA PHE A 184 12.53 -6.57 2.12
C PHE A 184 13.53 -7.22 3.07
N PRO A 185 13.99 -6.52 4.13
CA PRO A 185 14.86 -7.13 5.13
C PRO A 185 14.09 -8.20 5.93
N PRO A 186 14.73 -9.29 6.39
CA PRO A 186 14.06 -10.31 7.21
C PRO A 186 13.59 -9.76 8.56
N GLN A 187 14.30 -8.75 9.06
CA GLN A 187 13.98 -8.08 10.31
C GLN A 187 14.49 -6.63 10.29
N LEU A 188 13.85 -5.79 11.09
CA LEU A 188 14.20 -4.39 11.27
C LEU A 188 14.15 -4.04 12.76
N VAL A 189 15.28 -3.66 13.35
CA VAL A 189 15.33 -3.18 14.74
C VAL A 189 15.07 -1.68 14.77
N ILE A 190 14.03 -1.28 15.51
CA ILE A 190 13.65 0.12 15.72
C ILE A 190 14.05 0.53 17.15
N PRO A 191 15.06 1.43 17.31
CA PRO A 191 15.49 1.88 18.63
C PRO A 191 14.39 2.60 19.43
N PRO A 192 14.55 2.72 20.76
CA PRO A 192 13.61 3.45 21.62
C PRO A 192 13.34 4.88 21.13
N GLY A 193 12.07 5.25 20.98
CA GLY A 193 11.64 6.59 20.56
C GLY A 193 12.05 6.96 19.12
N LYS A 194 12.52 6.01 18.29
CA LYS A 194 12.99 6.27 16.93
C LYS A 194 12.06 5.69 15.88
N SER A 195 12.28 6.16 14.65
CA SER A 195 11.61 5.64 13.47
C SER A 195 12.61 5.02 12.49
N ARG A 196 12.14 4.10 11.65
CA ARG A 196 12.88 3.47 10.55
C ARG A 196 12.01 3.40 9.32
N MET A 197 12.63 3.43 8.14
CA MET A 197 11.94 3.15 6.89
C MET A 197 11.85 1.63 6.72
N LEU A 198 10.63 1.09 6.60
CA LEU A 198 10.38 -0.31 6.27
C LEU A 198 10.39 -0.53 4.75
N MET A 199 9.84 0.42 3.99
CA MET A 199 9.71 0.34 2.53
C MET A 199 9.80 1.74 1.93
N ASN A 200 10.47 1.88 0.78
CA ASN A 200 10.48 3.11 -0.01
C ASN A 200 10.56 2.76 -1.49
N HIS A 201 9.45 2.30 -2.06
CA HIS A 201 9.44 1.71 -3.39
C HIS A 201 8.89 2.66 -4.46
N PRO A 202 9.57 2.80 -5.62
CA PRO A 202 9.18 3.75 -6.65
C PRO A 202 7.92 3.29 -7.41
N ILE A 203 7.19 4.26 -7.96
CA ILE A 203 6.08 4.13 -8.91
C ILE A 203 6.43 4.99 -10.14
N PRO A 204 7.32 4.50 -11.02
CA PRO A 204 7.77 5.26 -12.17
C PRO A 204 6.67 5.30 -13.25
N VAL A 205 6.51 6.45 -13.89
CA VAL A 205 5.64 6.61 -15.07
C VAL A 205 6.41 6.99 -16.34
N GLY A 206 7.66 7.44 -16.18
CA GLY A 206 8.52 7.84 -17.29
C GLY A 206 8.86 6.63 -18.17
N GLY A 207 8.76 6.81 -19.49
CA GLY A 207 9.05 5.76 -20.47
C GLY A 207 7.91 4.75 -20.71
N LEU A 208 6.78 4.86 -20.00
CA LEU A 208 5.60 4.05 -20.27
C LEU A 208 4.78 4.62 -21.45
N ALA A 209 4.10 3.74 -22.19
CA ALA A 209 3.23 4.14 -23.31
C ALA A 209 2.10 5.08 -22.88
N LYS A 210 1.59 4.89 -21.66
CA LYS A 210 0.75 5.86 -20.95
C LYS A 210 1.42 6.13 -19.60
N PRO A 211 1.47 7.38 -19.14
CA PRO A 211 2.11 7.74 -17.86
C PRO A 211 1.22 7.37 -16.66
N ILE A 212 0.83 6.09 -16.58
CA ILE A 212 -0.03 5.53 -15.56
C ILE A 212 0.71 4.32 -15.00
N ASN A 213 0.93 4.31 -13.70
CA ASN A 213 1.49 3.15 -13.02
C ASN A 213 1.00 3.11 -11.58
N GLY A 214 1.02 1.94 -10.97
CA GLY A 214 0.67 1.74 -9.59
C GLY A 214 1.54 0.68 -8.94
N ARG A 215 1.48 0.61 -7.62
CA ARG A 215 2.19 -0.40 -6.85
C ARG A 215 1.27 -0.98 -5.79
N SER A 216 1.31 -2.29 -5.68
CA SER A 216 0.67 -3.02 -4.59
C SER A 216 1.73 -3.69 -3.75
N SER A 217 1.64 -3.55 -2.43
CA SER A 217 2.53 -4.20 -1.49
C SER A 217 1.72 -4.94 -0.45
N PHE A 218 2.08 -6.18 -0.16
CA PHE A 218 1.50 -6.98 0.91
C PHE A 218 2.61 -7.59 1.76
N LEU A 219 2.49 -7.46 3.08
CA LEU A 219 3.47 -7.94 4.04
C LEU A 219 2.78 -8.64 5.21
N ARG A 220 3.42 -9.69 5.71
CA ARG A 220 3.14 -10.29 7.03
C ARG A 220 4.28 -9.93 7.97
N LEU A 221 3.89 -9.38 9.11
CA LEU A 221 4.79 -8.72 10.03
C LEU A 221 4.54 -9.23 11.45
N SER A 222 5.58 -9.22 12.28
CA SER A 222 5.45 -9.45 13.71
C SER A 222 6.35 -8.53 14.51
N SER A 223 5.79 -7.78 15.45
CA SER A 223 6.56 -6.91 16.36
C SER A 223 6.76 -7.56 17.72
N SER A 224 7.98 -7.48 18.25
CA SER A 224 8.32 -7.94 19.60
C SER A 224 9.37 -7.02 20.23
N ILE A 225 9.26 -6.82 21.54
CA ILE A 225 10.32 -6.17 22.32
C ILE A 225 11.56 -7.07 22.33
N ASP A 226 12.73 -6.49 22.06
CA ASP A 226 13.98 -7.18 22.34
C ASP A 226 14.20 -7.22 23.85
N THR A 227 13.95 -8.38 24.44
CA THR A 227 14.39 -8.65 25.81
C THR A 227 15.89 -8.94 25.77
N PRO A 228 16.72 -8.27 26.60
CA PRO A 228 18.13 -8.62 26.69
C PRO A 228 18.26 -10.11 27.01
N ARG A 229 18.91 -10.87 26.12
CA ARG A 229 19.29 -12.25 26.46
C ARG A 229 20.14 -12.19 27.74
N PRO A 230 19.83 -12.99 28.78
CA PRO A 230 20.66 -13.02 29.97
C PRO A 230 22.09 -13.38 29.56
N LYS A 231 23.04 -12.48 29.84
CA LYS A 231 24.47 -12.77 29.72
C LYS A 231 24.80 -13.85 30.74
N GLY A 232 24.89 -15.12 30.33
CA GLY A 232 25.33 -16.18 31.24
C GLY A 232 24.81 -17.59 31.03
N ALA A 233 23.98 -17.89 30.03
CA ALA A 233 23.71 -19.29 29.69
C ALA A 233 24.87 -19.87 28.86
N GLY A 234 25.97 -20.17 29.55
CA GLY A 234 27.05 -20.99 29.01
C GLY A 234 26.46 -22.30 28.51
N ILE A 235 26.79 -22.63 27.26
CA ILE A 235 26.51 -23.94 26.68
C ILE A 235 27.35 -24.94 27.47
N LEU A 236 26.76 -25.63 28.44
CA LEU A 236 27.31 -26.88 28.94
C LEU A 236 27.13 -27.90 27.81
N ARG A 237 28.20 -28.08 27.03
CA ARG A 237 28.33 -29.26 26.18
C ARG A 237 28.72 -30.41 27.11
N SER A 238 27.81 -31.35 27.30
CA SER A 238 28.15 -32.74 27.66
C SER A 238 28.36 -33.53 26.38
#